data_AF-A0A929FYD4-F1
#
_entry.id   AF-A0A929FYD4-F1
#
_cell.length_a   1.000
_cell.length_b   1.000
_cell.length_c   1.000
_cell.angle_alpha   90.00
_cell.angle_beta   90.00
_cell.angle_gamma   90.00
#
_symmetry.space_group_name_H-M   'P 1'
#
loop_
_entity.id
_entity.type
_entity.pdbx_description
1 polymer ?
#
loop_
_entity_poly.entity_id
_entity_poly.type
_entity_poly.pdbx_seq_one_letter_code
_entity_poly.pdbx_strand_id
1 'polypeptide(L)' 'MTTTNSQTKPISDLEYDLLTVLQNKAQAVQMYDTYIQDANNAGSQPCAELLEKLKQDDMEHAQELRRHLQEVMQKGKM' A
#
# COMPACT_ATOMS: atom_id res chain seq x y z
N MET A 1 19.31 -19.36 -32.45
CA MET A 1 19.88 -18.15 -31.83
C MET A 1 18.73 -17.28 -31.36
N THR A 2 18.49 -17.20 -30.05
CA THR A 2 17.55 -16.24 -29.47
C THR A 2 18.25 -15.67 -28.25
N THR A 3 18.98 -14.58 -28.46
CA THR A 3 19.50 -13.73 -27.41
C THR A 3 18.33 -13.05 -26.73
N THR A 4 17.83 -13.63 -25.63
CA THR A 4 16.94 -12.95 -24.70
C THR A 4 17.73 -11.77 -24.16
N ASN A 5 17.43 -10.59 -24.67
CA ASN A 5 17.96 -9.35 -24.16
C ASN A 5 17.25 -9.11 -22.83
N SER A 6 17.75 -9.75 -21.77
CA SER A 6 17.30 -9.56 -20.40
C SER A 6 17.60 -8.13 -20.02
N GLN A 7 16.68 -7.21 -20.33
CA GLN A 7 16.63 -5.89 -19.73
C GLN A 7 16.70 -6.11 -18.21
N THR A 8 17.86 -5.81 -17.64
CA THR A 8 18.09 -5.91 -16.20
C THR A 8 17.18 -4.89 -15.55
N LYS A 9 16.00 -5.33 -15.10
CA LYS A 9 15.09 -4.46 -14.35
C LYS A 9 15.84 -4.00 -13.08
N PRO A 10 15.73 -2.72 -12.69
CA PRO A 10 16.43 -2.20 -11.52
C PRO A 10 15.95 -2.82 -10.20
N ILE A 11 14.74 -3.38 -10.20
CA ILE A 11 14.14 -4.18 -9.13
C ILE A 11 13.33 -5.33 -9.76
N SER A 12 13.11 -6.39 -9.00
CA SER A 12 12.22 -7.50 -9.36
C SER A 12 10.76 -7.07 -9.41
N ASP A 13 9.95 -7.84 -10.13
CA ASP A 13 8.50 -7.60 -10.22
C ASP A 13 7.83 -7.65 -8.85
N LEU A 14 8.23 -8.59 -7.99
CA LEU A 14 7.70 -8.68 -6.62
C LEU A 14 8.04 -7.45 -5.77
N GLU A 15 9.26 -6.90 -5.90
CA GLU A 15 9.64 -5.66 -5.20
C GLU A 15 8.79 -4.48 -5.69
N TYR A 16 8.60 -4.37 -7.01
CA TYR A 16 7.78 -3.34 -7.61
C TYR A 16 6.32 -3.43 -7.14
N ASP A 17 5.76 -4.63 -7.13
CA ASP A 17 4.37 -4.87 -6.71
C ASP A 17 4.16 -4.49 -5.24
N LEU A 18 5.02 -4.97 -4.34
CA LEU A 18 4.93 -4.65 -2.91
C LEU A 18 5.13 -3.16 -2.63
N LEU A 19 6.07 -2.51 -3.31
CA LEU A 19 6.28 -1.07 -3.20
C LEU A 19 5.05 -0.28 -3.67
N THR A 20 4.43 -0.71 -4.78
CA THR A 20 3.24 -0.07 -5.34
C THR A 20 2.04 -0.21 -4.38
N VAL A 21 1.82 -1.39 -3.81
CA VAL A 21 0.75 -1.59 -2.83
C VAL A 21 0.99 -0.75 -1.57
N LEU A 22 2.23 -0.71 -1.08
CA LEU A 22 2.59 0.11 0.08
C LEU A 22 2.36 1.60 -0.18
N GLN A 23 2.74 2.10 -1.36
CA GLN A 23 2.49 3.49 -1.78
C GLN A 23 0.99 3.80 -1.77
N ASN A 24 0.17 2.94 -2.39
CA ASN A 24 -1.27 3.17 -2.48
C ASN A 24 -1.93 3.23 -1.09
N LYS A 25 -1.54 2.34 -0.17
CA LYS A 25 -2.03 2.36 1.22
C LYS A 25 -1.59 3.60 1.97
N ALA A 26 -0.33 4.01 1.82
CA ALA A 26 0.17 5.23 2.45
C ALA A 26 -0.58 6.48 1.97
N GLN A 27 -0.90 6.56 0.68
CA GLN A 27 -1.72 7.64 0.13
C GLN A 27 -3.14 7.61 0.68
N ALA A 28 -3.77 6.42 0.76
CA ALA A 28 -5.10 6.29 1.37
C ALA A 28 -5.12 6.76 2.83
N VAL A 29 -4.13 6.35 3.63
CA VAL A 29 -3.97 6.75 5.04
C VAL A 29 -3.92 8.27 5.21
N GLN A 30 -3.21 8.98 4.33
CA GLN A 30 -3.13 10.44 4.35
C GLN A 30 -4.48 11.10 4.03
N MET A 31 -5.30 10.47 3.19
CA MET A 31 -6.57 11.03 2.74
C MET A 31 -7.74 10.71 3.67
N TYR A 32 -7.69 9.64 4.46
CA TYR A 32 -8.82 9.22 5.30
C TYR A 32 -9.29 10.32 6.26
N ASP A 33 -8.40 11.16 6.81
CA ASP A 33 -8.83 12.25 7.70
C ASP A 33 -9.75 13.25 6.99
N THR A 34 -9.48 13.54 5.72
CA THR A 34 -10.36 14.39 4.90
C THR A 34 -11.69 13.68 4.62
N TYR A 35 -11.65 12.39 4.28
CA TYR A 35 -12.86 11.63 3.97
C TYR A 35 -13.77 11.44 5.20
N ILE A 36 -13.18 11.23 6.38
CA ILE A 36 -13.91 11.16 7.65
C ILE A 36 -14.56 12.50 7.95
N GLN A 37 -13.84 13.61 7.73
CA GLN A 37 -14.42 14.95 7.88
C GLN A 37 -15.58 15.18 6.90
N ASP A 38 -15.47 14.75 5.65
CA ASP A 38 -16.54 14.87 4.66
C ASP A 38 -17.77 14.05 5.05
N ALA A 39 -17.57 12.82 5.56
CA ALA A 39 -18.66 11.98 6.06
C ALA A 39 -19.38 12.62 7.26
N ASN A 40 -18.63 13.23 8.18
CA ASN A 40 -19.16 13.98 9.30
C ASN A 40 -19.96 15.22 8.85
N ASN A 41 -19.42 15.98 7.88
CA ASN A 41 -20.09 17.14 7.30
C ASN A 41 -21.40 16.77 6.57
N ALA A 42 -21.44 15.57 5.97
CA ALA A 42 -22.63 15.01 5.34
C ALA A 42 -23.65 14.43 6.36
N GLY A 43 -23.32 14.41 7.66
CA GLY A 43 -24.16 13.84 8.71
C GLY A 43 -24.24 12.31 8.67
N SER A 44 -23.29 11.64 8.02
CA SER A 44 -23.28 10.18 7.86
C SER A 44 -22.30 9.53 8.84
N GLN A 45 -22.77 9.33 10.07
CA GLN A 45 -22.02 8.60 11.10
C GLN A 45 -21.57 7.19 10.64
N PRO A 46 -22.41 6.36 9.98
CA PRO A 46 -21.99 5.04 9.52
C PRO A 46 -20.84 5.09 8.50
N CYS A 47 -20.78 6.13 7.68
CA CYS A 47 -19.68 6.33 6.74
C CYS A 47 -18.39 6.75 7.44
N ALA A 48 -18.47 7.64 8.43
CA ALA A 48 -17.31 8.05 9.23
C ALA A 48 -16.69 6.83 9.95
N GLU A 49 -17.51 6.00 10.59
CA GLU A 49 -17.06 4.78 11.28
C GLU A 49 -16.42 3.76 10.32
N LEU A 50 -17.00 3.60 9.12
CA LEU A 50 -16.40 2.74 8.09
C LEU A 50 -15.03 3.26 7.67
N LEU A 51 -14.90 4.57 7.43
CA LEU A 51 -13.63 5.18 7.00
C LEU A 51 -12.57 5.14 8.11
N GLU A 52 -12.95 5.30 9.38
CA GLU A 52 -12.06 5.10 10.52
C GLU A 52 -11.54 3.66 10.60
N LYS A 53 -12.43 2.68 10.41
CA LYS A 53 -12.03 1.27 10.34
C LYS A 53 -11.07 1.01 9.18
N LEU A 54 -11.38 1.51 7.99
CA LEU A 54 -10.52 1.35 6.82
C LEU A 54 -9.14 2.00 7.03
N LYS A 55 -9.09 3.16 7.69
CA LYS A 55 -7.82 3.81 8.06
C LYS A 55 -6.97 2.92 8.95
N GLN A 56 -7.56 2.33 9.99
CA GLN A 56 -6.84 1.44 10.91
C GLN A 56 -6.36 0.17 10.17
N ASP A 57 -7.23 -0.46 9.40
CA ASP A 57 -6.90 -1.67 8.63
C ASP A 57 -5.75 -1.38 7.64
N ASP A 58 -5.79 -0.25 6.91
CA ASP A 58 -4.71 0.10 5.98
C ASP A 58 -3.39 0.45 6.68
N MET A 59 -3.43 1.04 7.87
CA MET A 59 -2.23 1.27 8.68
C MET A 59 -1.56 -0.04 9.09
N GLU A 60 -2.35 -1.04 9.53
CA GLU A 60 -1.85 -2.36 9.90
C GLU A 60 -1.26 -3.09 8.69
N HIS A 61 -1.98 -3.11 7.57
CA HIS A 61 -1.49 -3.73 6.33
C HIS A 61 -0.24 -3.03 5.80
N ALA A 62 -0.12 -1.70 5.91
CA ALA A 62 1.08 -0.98 5.48
C ALA A 62 2.31 -1.36 6.32
N GLN A 63 2.14 -1.60 7.62
CA GLN A 63 3.23 -2.09 8.49
C GLN A 63 3.66 -3.50 8.09
N GLU A 64 2.71 -4.39 7.82
CA GLU A 64 2.98 -5.75 7.35
C GLU A 64 3.70 -5.77 5.99
N LEU A 65 3.20 -5.00 5.02
CA LEU A 65 3.83 -4.85 3.70
C LEU A 65 5.25 -4.31 3.81
N ARG A 66 5.48 -3.33 4.69
CA ARG A 66 6.83 -2.80 4.94
C ARG A 66 7.78 -3.90 5.40
N ARG A 67 7.36 -4.76 6.32
CA ARG A 67 8.17 -5.90 6.79
C ARG A 67 8.49 -6.85 5.64
N HIS A 68 7.50 -7.25 4.86
CA HIS A 68 7.72 -8.16 3.72
C HIS A 68 8.58 -7.54 2.62
N LEU A 69 8.40 -6.25 2.32
CA LEU A 69 9.24 -5.54 1.38
C LEU A 69 10.71 -5.55 1.83
N GLN A 70 10.97 -5.33 3.13
CA GLN A 70 12.34 -5.42 3.67
C GLN A 70 12.94 -6.83 3.49
N GLU A 71 12.17 -7.88 3.73
CA GLU A 71 12.62 -9.26 3.53
C GLU A 71 12.93 -9.55 2.06
N VAL A 72 12.07 -9.10 1.14
CA VAL A 72 12.25 -9.28 -0.31
C VAL A 72 13.49 -8.53 -0.80
N MET A 73 13.67 -7.28 -0.39
CA MET A 73 14.83 -6.45 -0.78
C MET A 73 16.16 -6.99 -0.23
N GLN A 74 16.15 -7.66 0.93
CA GLN A 74 17.35 -8.27 1.51
C GLN A 74 17.71 -9.61 0.85
N LYS A 75 16.70 -10.42 0.49
CA LYS A 75 16.90 -11.80 0.02
C LYS A 75 16.93 -11.93 -1.50
N GLY A 76 16.52 -10.90 -2.25
CA GLY A 76 16.62 -10.87 -3.72
C GLY A 76 15.72 -11.88 -4.45
N LYS A 77 14.64 -12.34 -3.78
CA LYS A 77 13.64 -13.38 -4.11
C LYS A 77 13.67 -14.49 -3.03
N MET A 78 12.56 -14.66 -2.30
CA MET A 78 12.26 -15.97 -1.68
C MET A 78 11.71 -16.90 -2.77
#